data_AF-A0A7V5ER81-F1
#
_entry.id   AF-A0A7V5ER81-F1
#
_cell.length_a   1.000
_cell.length_b   1.000
_cell.length_c   1.000
_cell.angle_alpha   90.00
_cell.angle_beta   90.00
_cell.angle_gamma   90.00
#
_symmetry.space_group_name_H-M   'P 1'
#
loop_
_entity.id
_entity.type
_entity.pdbx_description
1 polymer ?
#
loop_
_entity_poly.entity_id
_entity_poly.type
_entity_poly.pdbx_seq_one_letter_code
_entity_poly.pdbx_strand_id
1 'polypeptide(L)'
;MTLRKEVRTMRERMREFVRFGPIERLEHLFLLISFTTLAITGLVQAFPENNISLTIIRLLGGIENTRTLHHISAIVLVLLSIFHIFYVGYKIYVLKRPLSMLPGLKDVRDAVDLLRYNLGLRRRPPEMDRYNFGEKIEYWAVVWGTLVMGFTGYMLWNPVFTTRFLPGEFIPAAKMAHRYEAILAVLSILIWHVWHVHIKHFNKSIFTGRITLEEMEEEHALELKRIQSGEWPPPLPPAAERWRRAMLYVPLAGLMALFMLLTTYYVFTEQTAITTVPPAPVEKAYLPAKPPGLPTATPAPEMAMEIPKQRVLYAPEPMPISSHPVDEAWAECSACHAPYGYIHPAPLDHADYEASACTTCHPFAKEVSQR
;
A
#
# COMPACT_ATOMS: atom_id res chain seq x y z
N MET A 1 -5.28 -25.60 55.55
CA MET A 1 -5.05 -24.14 55.60
C MET A 1 -4.39 -23.61 54.32
N THR A 2 -3.55 -24.41 53.65
CA THR A 2 -2.89 -24.17 52.36
C THR A 2 -3.87 -23.99 51.18
N LEU A 3 -4.80 -24.91 50.96
CA LEU A 3 -5.82 -24.82 49.89
C LEU A 3 -6.67 -23.54 49.95
N ARG A 4 -7.06 -23.08 51.14
CA ARG A 4 -7.81 -21.81 51.29
C ARG A 4 -6.96 -20.57 50.99
N LYS A 5 -5.65 -20.62 51.27
CA LYS A 5 -4.73 -19.55 50.90
C LYS A 5 -4.52 -19.53 49.38
N GLU A 6 -4.29 -20.70 48.77
CA GLU A 6 -4.11 -20.85 47.32
C GLU A 6 -5.35 -20.40 46.53
N VAL A 7 -6.54 -20.86 46.93
CA VAL A 7 -7.81 -20.42 46.30
C VAL A 7 -8.03 -18.92 46.47
N ARG A 8 -7.64 -18.34 47.61
CA ARG A 8 -7.74 -16.90 47.84
C ARG A 8 -6.76 -16.12 46.95
N THR A 9 -5.51 -16.58 46.82
CA THR A 9 -4.53 -15.96 45.91
C THR A 9 -4.91 -16.10 44.44
N MET A 10 -5.48 -17.25 44.02
CA MET A 10 -6.01 -17.40 42.67
C MET A 10 -7.19 -16.46 42.42
N ARG A 11 -8.11 -16.34 43.39
CA ARG A 11 -9.24 -15.42 43.31
C ARG A 11 -8.82 -13.95 43.28
N GLU A 12 -7.73 -13.61 43.97
CA GLU A 12 -7.13 -12.28 43.94
C GLU A 12 -6.47 -12.00 42.57
N ARG A 13 -5.76 -12.98 41.97
CA ARG A 13 -5.21 -12.87 40.61
C ARG A 13 -6.28 -12.80 39.52
N MET A 14 -7.41 -13.50 39.71
CA MET A 14 -8.58 -13.44 38.84
C MET A 14 -9.43 -12.18 39.05
N ARG A 15 -9.00 -11.23 39.88
CA ARG A 15 -9.67 -9.93 39.96
C ARG A 15 -9.51 -9.22 38.63
N GLU A 16 -10.62 -8.90 38.00
CA GLU A 16 -10.64 -8.22 36.71
C GLU A 16 -10.92 -6.72 36.86
N PHE A 17 -10.24 -5.92 36.04
CA PHE A 17 -10.42 -4.48 35.94
C PHE A 17 -10.98 -4.11 34.57
N VAL A 18 -11.84 -3.09 34.52
CA VAL A 18 -12.39 -2.59 33.25
C VAL A 18 -11.35 -1.69 32.58
N ARG A 19 -10.92 -2.06 31.37
CA ARG A 19 -9.88 -1.36 30.62
C ARG A 19 -10.44 -0.59 29.42
N PHE A 20 -11.26 -1.26 28.61
CA PHE A 20 -11.84 -0.70 27.38
C PHE A 20 -13.38 -0.71 27.41
N GLY A 21 -13.98 0.40 27.00
CA GLY A 21 -15.43 0.51 26.83
C GLY A 21 -15.91 -0.18 25.54
N PRO A 22 -17.22 -0.33 25.36
CA PRO A 22 -17.79 -1.02 24.20
C PRO A 22 -17.50 -0.30 22.88
N ILE A 23 -17.41 1.03 22.90
CA ILE A 23 -17.13 1.83 21.69
C ILE A 23 -15.71 1.57 21.20
N GLU A 24 -14.71 1.62 22.09
CA GLU A 24 -13.31 1.36 21.72
C GLU A 24 -13.12 -0.05 21.16
N ARG A 25 -13.83 -1.04 21.71
CA ARG A 25 -13.79 -2.43 21.25
C ARG A 25 -14.42 -2.58 19.87
N LEU A 26 -15.51 -1.85 19.61
CA LEU A 26 -16.17 -1.85 18.32
C LEU A 26 -15.31 -1.16 17.26
N GLU A 27 -14.70 -0.01 17.59
CA GLU A 27 -13.74 0.66 16.72
C GLU A 27 -12.59 -0.28 16.34
N HIS A 28 -12.01 -0.98 17.32
CA HIS A 28 -10.96 -1.96 17.07
C HIS A 28 -11.42 -3.10 16.17
N LEU A 29 -12.65 -3.61 16.34
CA LEU A 29 -13.19 -4.65 15.47
C LEU A 29 -13.33 -4.18 14.01
N PHE A 30 -13.86 -2.97 13.79
CA PHE A 30 -13.94 -2.40 12.44
C PHE A 30 -12.55 -2.13 11.86
N LEU A 31 -11.60 -1.67 12.67
CA LEU A 31 -10.20 -1.48 12.27
C LEU A 31 -9.60 -2.81 11.83
N LEU A 32 -9.74 -3.86 12.65
CA LEU A 32 -9.23 -5.19 12.36
C LEU A 32 -9.77 -5.73 11.04
N ILE A 33 -11.09 -5.69 10.83
CA ILE A 33 -11.73 -6.23 9.62
C ILE A 33 -11.32 -5.42 8.38
N SER A 34 -11.41 -4.09 8.44
CA SER A 34 -11.07 -3.22 7.31
C SER A 34 -9.59 -3.28 6.95
N PHE A 35 -8.70 -3.19 7.94
CA PHE A 35 -7.26 -3.30 7.74
C PHE A 35 -6.86 -4.67 7.18
N THR A 36 -7.41 -5.77 7.72
CA THR A 36 -7.11 -7.12 7.21
C THR A 36 -7.56 -7.26 5.75
N THR A 37 -8.73 -6.74 5.40
CA THR A 37 -9.22 -6.78 4.03
C THR A 37 -8.36 -5.93 3.09
N LEU A 38 -7.95 -4.73 3.52
CA LEU A 38 -7.02 -3.86 2.79
C LEU A 38 -5.65 -4.51 2.61
N ALA A 39 -5.12 -5.16 3.64
CA ALA A 39 -3.84 -5.86 3.59
C ALA A 39 -3.87 -7.01 2.58
N ILE A 40 -4.89 -7.87 2.64
CA ILE A 40 -5.03 -9.00 1.72
C ILE A 40 -5.20 -8.51 0.29
N THR A 41 -6.19 -7.64 0.05
CA THR A 41 -6.49 -7.13 -1.30
C THR A 41 -5.35 -6.27 -1.86
N GLY A 42 -4.66 -5.50 -1.01
CA GLY A 42 -3.54 -4.64 -1.41
C GLY A 42 -2.28 -5.44 -1.75
N LEU A 43 -1.91 -6.43 -0.93
CA LEU A 43 -0.71 -7.24 -1.15
C LEU A 43 -0.80 -8.06 -2.44
N VAL A 44 -1.96 -8.68 -2.72
CA VAL A 44 -2.11 -9.47 -3.95
C VAL A 44 -2.06 -8.60 -5.21
N GLN A 45 -2.54 -7.35 -5.14
CA GLN A 45 -2.39 -6.37 -6.21
C GLN A 45 -0.95 -5.84 -6.33
N ALA A 46 -0.21 -5.76 -5.23
CA ALA A 46 1.18 -5.32 -5.20
C ALA A 46 2.19 -6.37 -5.70
N PHE A 47 1.81 -7.65 -5.68
CA PHE A 47 2.63 -8.77 -6.14
C PHE A 47 1.84 -9.68 -7.10
N PRO A 48 1.39 -9.17 -8.26
CA PRO A 48 0.44 -9.88 -9.12
C PRO A 48 1.02 -11.12 -9.79
N GLU A 49 2.34 -11.19 -9.94
CA GLU A 49 3.05 -12.32 -10.59
C GLU A 49 3.20 -13.55 -9.68
N ASN A 50 2.93 -13.41 -8.37
CA ASN A 50 3.04 -14.52 -7.44
C ASN A 50 1.82 -15.46 -7.57
N ASN A 51 2.06 -16.77 -7.66
CA ASN A 51 1.02 -17.80 -7.74
C ASN A 51 -0.01 -17.71 -6.59
N ILE A 52 0.43 -17.32 -5.39
CA ILE A 52 -0.46 -17.13 -4.23
C ILE A 52 -1.40 -15.95 -4.49
N SER A 53 -0.88 -14.82 -5.00
CA SER A 53 -1.69 -13.66 -5.37
C SER A 53 -2.73 -14.01 -6.43
N LEU A 54 -2.32 -14.71 -7.49
CA LEU A 54 -3.24 -15.16 -8.54
C LEU A 54 -4.35 -16.07 -7.99
N THR A 55 -4.02 -16.97 -7.08
CA THR A 55 -4.99 -17.85 -6.43
C THR A 55 -5.98 -17.05 -5.59
N ILE A 56 -5.51 -16.12 -4.78
CA ILE A 56 -6.37 -15.27 -3.94
C ILE A 56 -7.26 -14.37 -4.82
N ILE A 57 -6.71 -13.75 -5.87
CA ILE A 57 -7.49 -12.92 -6.81
C ILE A 57 -8.62 -13.74 -7.46
N ARG A 58 -8.35 -14.99 -7.85
CA ARG A 58 -9.39 -15.90 -8.37
C ARG A 58 -10.43 -16.24 -7.33
N LEU A 59 -10.03 -16.53 -6.08
CA LEU A 59 -10.95 -16.80 -4.97
C LEU A 59 -11.84 -15.59 -4.64
N LEU A 60 -11.28 -14.39 -4.75
CA LEU A 60 -12.00 -13.13 -4.59
C LEU A 60 -12.86 -12.77 -5.81
N GLY A 61 -12.95 -13.62 -6.85
CA GLY A 61 -13.83 -13.38 -7.99
C GLY A 61 -13.25 -12.44 -9.06
N GLY A 62 -11.93 -12.26 -9.10
CA GLY A 62 -11.23 -11.48 -10.13
C GLY A 62 -10.62 -10.19 -9.62
N ILE A 63 -9.90 -9.49 -10.51
CA ILE A 63 -9.16 -8.27 -10.18
C ILE A 63 -10.11 -7.09 -9.92
N GLU A 64 -11.23 -7.02 -10.63
CA GLU A 64 -12.26 -5.99 -10.46
C GLU A 64 -12.91 -6.08 -9.08
N ASN A 65 -13.26 -7.29 -8.64
CA ASN A 65 -13.84 -7.48 -7.30
C ASN A 65 -12.81 -7.25 -6.20
N THR A 66 -11.56 -7.68 -6.41
CA THR A 66 -10.44 -7.40 -5.48
C THR A 66 -10.25 -5.89 -5.29
N ARG A 67 -10.25 -5.12 -6.39
CA ARG A 67 -10.17 -3.65 -6.36
C ARG A 67 -11.38 -3.04 -5.65
N THR A 68 -12.58 -3.52 -5.95
CA THR A 68 -13.82 -3.02 -5.34
C THR A 68 -13.82 -3.25 -3.82
N LEU A 69 -13.44 -4.44 -3.36
CA LEU A 69 -13.31 -4.76 -1.95
C LEU A 69 -12.25 -3.89 -1.25
N HIS A 70 -11.13 -3.61 -1.93
CA HIS A 70 -10.10 -2.72 -1.44
C HIS A 70 -10.67 -1.30 -1.21
N HIS A 71 -11.37 -0.76 -2.21
CA HIS A 71 -11.99 0.56 -2.15
C HIS A 71 -13.07 0.66 -1.05
N ILE A 72 -13.96 -0.33 -0.93
CA ILE A 72 -14.98 -0.38 0.13
C ILE A 72 -14.31 -0.39 1.50
N SER A 73 -13.28 -1.22 1.68
CA SER A 73 -12.55 -1.33 2.95
C SER A 73 -11.80 -0.04 3.28
N ALA A 74 -11.27 0.66 2.27
CA ALA A 74 -10.64 1.97 2.43
C ALA A 74 -11.66 3.02 2.92
N ILE A 75 -12.86 3.06 2.33
CA ILE A 75 -13.94 3.95 2.77
C ILE A 75 -14.31 3.65 4.22
N VAL A 76 -14.50 2.37 4.58
CA VAL A 76 -14.80 1.98 5.97
C VAL A 76 -13.70 2.45 6.92
N LEU A 77 -12.42 2.28 6.56
CA LEU A 77 -11.29 2.73 7.39
C LEU A 77 -11.25 4.27 7.53
N VAL A 78 -11.55 5.02 6.46
CA VAL A 78 -11.64 6.49 6.50
C VAL A 78 -12.79 6.93 7.42
N LEU A 79 -13.98 6.35 7.27
CA LEU A 79 -15.13 6.66 8.12
C LEU A 79 -14.86 6.34 9.59
N LEU A 80 -14.22 5.20 9.85
CA LEU A 80 -13.78 4.81 11.19
C LEU A 80 -12.77 5.82 11.75
N SER A 81 -11.80 6.25 10.96
CA SER A 81 -10.79 7.23 11.37
C SER A 81 -11.41 8.58 11.72
N ILE A 82 -12.37 9.05 10.91
CA ILE A 82 -13.14 10.27 11.16
C ILE A 82 -13.89 10.13 12.50
N PHE A 83 -14.63 9.03 12.67
CA PHE A 83 -15.34 8.75 13.93
C PHE A 83 -14.39 8.74 15.13
N HIS A 84 -13.23 8.08 15.00
CA HIS A 84 -12.23 7.96 16.05
C HIS A 84 -11.69 9.31 16.50
N ILE A 85 -11.36 10.20 15.56
CA ILE A 85 -10.89 11.57 15.85
C ILE A 85 -11.93 12.33 16.68
N PHE A 86 -13.20 12.28 16.29
CA PHE A 86 -14.28 12.95 17.02
C PHE A 86 -14.59 12.29 18.37
N TYR A 87 -14.47 10.98 18.47
CA TYR A 87 -14.67 10.25 19.71
C TYR A 87 -13.56 10.57 20.74
N VAL A 88 -12.31 10.56 20.30
CA VAL A 88 -11.16 10.96 21.14
C VAL A 88 -11.26 12.43 21.53
N GLY A 89 -11.61 13.32 20.58
CA GLY A 89 -11.85 14.74 20.86
C GLY A 89 -12.96 14.96 21.90
N TYR A 90 -14.03 14.16 21.86
CA TYR A 90 -15.09 14.20 22.87
C TYR A 90 -14.58 13.78 24.25
N LYS A 91 -13.78 12.70 24.33
CA LYS A 91 -13.17 12.24 25.58
C LYS A 91 -12.25 13.29 26.19
N ILE A 92 -11.48 14.00 25.38
CA ILE A 92 -10.54 15.03 25.85
C ILE A 92 -11.28 16.32 26.23
N TYR A 93 -12.13 16.84 25.35
CA TYR A 93 -12.76 18.14 25.54
C TYR A 93 -13.94 18.08 26.51
N VAL A 94 -14.89 17.17 26.27
CA VAL A 94 -16.14 17.10 27.04
C VAL A 94 -15.93 16.33 28.34
N LEU A 95 -15.29 15.16 28.28
CA LEU A 95 -15.09 14.30 29.46
C LEU A 95 -13.82 14.62 30.25
N LYS A 96 -12.95 15.52 29.76
CA LYS A 96 -11.66 15.87 30.39
C LYS A 96 -10.81 14.66 30.77
N ARG A 97 -10.86 13.61 29.93
CA ARG A 97 -9.95 12.47 30.08
C ARG A 97 -8.52 12.93 29.77
N PRO A 98 -7.52 12.42 30.51
CA PRO A 98 -6.13 12.78 30.23
C PRO A 98 -5.69 12.24 28.88
N LEU A 99 -4.72 12.93 28.27
CA LEU A 99 -4.10 12.59 27.00
C LEU A 99 -3.11 11.42 27.17
N SER A 100 -3.59 10.28 27.65
CA SER A 100 -2.73 9.13 27.99
C SER A 100 -2.04 8.47 26.79
N MET A 101 -2.51 8.71 25.56
CA MET A 101 -1.92 8.18 24.32
C MET A 101 -0.87 9.12 23.69
N LEU A 102 -0.63 10.31 24.26
CA LEU A 102 0.46 11.16 23.78
C LEU A 102 1.81 10.63 24.25
N PRO A 103 2.80 10.45 23.36
CA PRO A 103 4.16 10.14 23.74
C PRO A 103 4.76 11.32 24.50
N GLY A 104 5.47 11.04 25.57
CA GLY A 104 6.16 12.03 26.39
C GLY A 104 7.55 11.59 26.80
N LEU A 105 8.27 12.47 27.50
CA LEU A 105 9.63 12.19 27.97
C LEU A 105 9.71 10.97 28.91
N LYS A 106 8.62 10.62 29.60
CA LYS A 106 8.54 9.40 30.42
C LYS A 106 8.67 8.15 29.56
N ASP A 107 8.04 8.12 28.38
CA ASP A 107 8.05 6.94 27.50
C ASP A 107 9.48 6.61 27.01
N VAL A 108 10.28 7.64 26.73
CA VAL A 108 11.69 7.48 26.39
C VAL A 108 12.49 6.91 27.56
N ARG A 109 12.24 7.41 28.79
CA ARG A 109 12.91 6.88 30.00
C ARG A 109 12.51 5.43 30.26
N ASP A 110 11.23 5.11 30.12
CA ASP A 110 10.70 3.75 30.29
C ASP A 110 11.31 2.79 29.26
N ALA A 111 11.49 3.22 28.00
CA ALA A 111 12.14 2.44 26.96
C ALA A 111 13.63 2.18 27.28
N VAL A 112 14.36 3.20 27.74
CA VAL A 112 15.77 3.05 28.17
C VAL A 112 15.89 2.14 29.39
N ASP A 113 14.99 2.28 30.36
CA ASP A 113 14.98 1.45 31.57
C ASP A 113 14.58 0.00 31.27
N LEU A 114 13.68 -0.23 30.31
CA LEU A 114 13.37 -1.58 29.82
C LEU A 114 14.59 -2.20 29.15
N LEU A 115 15.32 -1.44 28.33
CA LEU A 115 16.54 -1.90 27.68
C LEU A 115 17.62 -2.26 28.71
N ARG A 116 17.82 -1.41 29.73
CA ARG A 116 18.76 -1.71 30.84
C ARG A 116 18.34 -2.94 31.63
N TYR A 117 17.04 -3.13 31.85
CA TYR A 117 16.51 -4.33 32.50
C TYR A 117 16.79 -5.59 31.67
N ASN A 118 16.52 -5.55 30.37
CA ASN A 118 16.76 -6.68 29.46
C ASN A 118 18.26 -7.01 29.32
N LEU A 119 19.15 -6.01 29.46
CA LEU A 119 20.61 -6.20 29.51
C LEU A 119 21.12 -6.63 30.89
N GLY A 120 20.25 -6.83 31.88
CA GLY A 120 20.62 -7.21 33.25
C GLY A 120 21.28 -6.10 34.07
N LEU A 121 21.35 -4.86 33.54
CA LEU A 121 21.91 -3.69 34.22
C LEU A 121 20.97 -3.14 35.31
N ARG A 122 19.71 -3.57 35.30
CA ARG A 122 18.68 -3.18 36.29
C ARG A 122 17.97 -4.42 36.81
N ARG A 123 17.68 -4.45 38.11
CA ARG A 123 17.05 -5.60 38.79
C ARG A 123 15.53 -5.66 38.70
N ARG A 124 14.86 -4.54 38.40
CA ARG A 124 13.40 -4.42 38.36
C ARG A 124 12.94 -3.83 37.03
N PRO A 125 11.86 -4.35 36.42
CA PRO A 125 11.29 -3.78 35.23
C PRO A 125 10.77 -2.35 35.49
N PRO A 126 10.68 -1.49 34.45
CA PRO A 126 10.09 -0.17 34.59
C PRO A 126 8.59 -0.27 34.89
N GLU A 127 8.09 0.62 35.74
CA GLU A 127 6.66 0.71 36.03
C GLU A 127 5.96 1.56 34.97
N MET A 128 5.19 0.89 34.12
CA MET A 128 4.53 1.53 32.98
C MET A 128 3.14 2.06 33.34
N ASP A 129 2.69 3.08 32.61
CA ASP A 129 1.39 3.74 32.81
C ASP A 129 0.25 2.94 32.13
N ARG A 130 -0.97 3.50 32.12
CA ARG A 130 -2.14 2.93 31.47
C ARG A 130 -1.86 2.42 30.07
N TYR A 131 -1.09 3.16 29.29
CA TYR A 131 -0.53 2.67 28.04
C TYR A 131 0.99 2.65 28.15
N ASN A 132 1.59 1.52 27.83
CA ASN A 132 3.03 1.37 27.76
C ASN A 132 3.60 2.12 26.54
N PHE A 133 4.91 2.35 26.52
CA PHE A 133 5.53 3.10 25.43
C PHE A 133 5.40 2.37 24.08
N GLY A 134 5.38 1.03 24.07
CA GLY A 134 5.22 0.20 22.87
C GLY A 134 3.83 0.36 22.25
N GLU A 135 2.77 0.22 23.05
CA GLU A 135 1.37 0.46 22.69
C GLU A 135 1.18 1.87 22.12
N LYS A 136 1.85 2.88 22.70
CA LYS A 136 1.82 4.25 22.16
C LYS A 136 2.51 4.35 20.81
N ILE A 137 3.69 3.77 20.66
CA ILE A 137 4.42 3.77 19.37
C ILE A 137 3.58 3.06 18.31
N GLU A 138 2.98 1.91 18.63
CA GLU A 138 2.09 1.18 17.72
C GLU A 138 0.87 2.01 17.32
N TYR A 139 0.20 2.65 18.29
CA TYR A 139 -0.92 3.54 18.01
C TYR A 139 -0.53 4.67 17.05
N TRP A 140 0.60 5.33 17.29
CA TRP A 140 1.07 6.42 16.44
C TRP A 140 1.58 5.94 15.08
N ALA A 141 2.16 4.74 15.01
CA ALA A 141 2.51 4.11 13.75
C ALA A 141 1.26 3.83 12.91
N VAL A 142 0.18 3.34 13.51
CA VAL A 142 -1.12 3.16 12.81
C VAL A 142 -1.72 4.49 12.37
N VAL A 143 -1.68 5.54 13.22
CA VAL A 143 -2.14 6.88 12.84
C VAL A 143 -1.35 7.42 11.66
N TRP A 144 -0.02 7.36 11.71
CA TRP A 144 0.86 7.79 10.62
C TRP A 144 0.60 6.99 9.34
N GLY A 145 0.61 5.66 9.43
CA GLY A 145 0.38 4.78 8.30
C GLY A 145 -0.99 5.02 7.67
N THR A 146 -2.03 5.23 8.47
CA THR A 146 -3.38 5.55 7.94
C THR A 146 -3.40 6.87 7.18
N LEU A 147 -2.69 7.90 7.66
CA LEU A 147 -2.57 9.17 6.94
C LEU A 147 -1.83 8.98 5.61
N VAL A 148 -0.66 8.36 5.62
CA VAL A 148 0.14 8.12 4.41
C VAL A 148 -0.64 7.27 3.39
N MET A 149 -1.24 6.17 3.84
CA MET A 149 -2.06 5.28 3.00
C MET A 149 -3.31 5.99 2.47
N GLY A 150 -3.95 6.83 3.28
CA GLY A 150 -5.10 7.63 2.87
C GLY A 150 -4.74 8.64 1.76
N PHE A 151 -3.67 9.41 1.94
CA PHE A 151 -3.23 10.38 0.94
C PHE A 151 -2.74 9.72 -0.35
N THR A 152 -1.83 8.75 -0.23
CA THR A 152 -1.28 8.07 -1.41
C THR A 152 -2.34 7.23 -2.13
N GLY A 153 -3.23 6.56 -1.39
CA GLY A 153 -4.35 5.81 -1.97
C GLY A 153 -5.32 6.72 -2.70
N TYR A 154 -5.59 7.91 -2.15
CA TYR A 154 -6.39 8.92 -2.84
C TYR A 154 -5.77 9.37 -4.16
N MET A 155 -4.46 9.65 -4.17
CA MET A 155 -3.74 10.06 -5.37
C MET A 155 -3.80 9.00 -6.48
N LEU A 156 -3.74 7.72 -6.10
CA LEU A 156 -3.85 6.59 -7.04
C LEU A 156 -5.27 6.35 -7.53
N TRP A 157 -6.28 6.62 -6.70
CA TRP A 157 -7.68 6.53 -7.11
C TRP A 157 -8.04 7.67 -8.08
N ASN A 158 -7.55 8.89 -7.82
CA ASN A 158 -7.87 10.09 -8.61
C ASN A 158 -6.61 10.77 -9.18
N PRO A 159 -5.92 10.14 -10.15
CA PRO A 159 -4.68 10.66 -10.68
C PRO A 159 -4.87 11.97 -11.45
N VAL A 160 -5.95 12.11 -12.24
CA VAL A 160 -6.24 13.32 -13.03
C VAL A 160 -6.51 14.53 -12.13
N PHE A 161 -7.21 14.34 -11.01
CA PHE A 161 -7.42 15.42 -10.05
C PHE A 161 -6.10 15.80 -9.37
N THR A 162 -5.32 14.80 -8.95
CA THR A 162 -4.02 15.00 -8.30
C THR A 162 -3.06 15.80 -9.19
N THR A 163 -3.01 15.50 -10.49
CA THR A 163 -2.10 16.18 -11.43
C THR A 163 -2.51 17.63 -11.75
N ARG A 164 -3.68 18.09 -11.32
CA ARG A 164 -4.04 19.53 -11.37
C ARG A 164 -3.31 20.36 -10.33
N PHE A 165 -2.90 19.74 -9.21
CA PHE A 165 -2.25 20.42 -8.09
C PHE A 165 -0.78 20.01 -7.92
N LEU A 166 -0.42 18.80 -8.34
CA LEU A 166 0.93 18.24 -8.20
C LEU A 166 1.49 17.82 -9.57
N PRO A 167 2.82 17.88 -9.76
CA PRO A 167 3.47 17.31 -10.95
C PRO A 167 3.16 15.81 -11.14
N GLY A 168 3.18 15.35 -12.40
CA GLY A 168 2.88 13.94 -12.74
C GLY A 168 3.77 12.91 -12.04
N GLU A 169 4.98 13.30 -11.65
CA GLU A 169 5.95 12.48 -10.91
C GLU A 169 5.44 12.01 -9.54
N PHE A 170 4.47 12.73 -8.96
CA PHE A 170 3.88 12.37 -7.67
C PHE A 170 3.01 11.12 -7.75
N ILE A 171 2.49 10.75 -8.92
CA ILE A 171 1.67 9.53 -9.09
C ILE A 171 2.52 8.25 -8.93
N PRO A 172 3.64 8.04 -9.65
CA PRO A 172 4.51 6.90 -9.41
C PRO A 172 5.16 6.94 -8.03
N ALA A 173 5.50 8.13 -7.50
CA ALA A 173 5.98 8.26 -6.13
C ALA A 173 4.93 7.78 -5.10
N ALA A 174 3.67 8.18 -5.26
CA ALA A 174 2.56 7.71 -4.43
C ALA A 174 2.36 6.20 -4.57
N LYS A 175 2.48 5.64 -5.78
CA LYS A 175 2.40 4.18 -6.00
C LYS A 175 3.46 3.43 -5.21
N MET A 176 4.69 3.93 -5.23
CA MET A 176 5.80 3.33 -4.47
C MET A 176 5.61 3.49 -2.97
N ALA A 177 5.29 4.71 -2.51
CA ALA A 177 5.04 4.99 -1.10
C ALA A 177 3.89 4.14 -0.54
N HIS A 178 2.75 4.08 -1.24
CA HIS A 178 1.59 3.27 -0.85
C HIS A 178 1.95 1.79 -0.73
N ARG A 179 2.70 1.26 -1.70
CA ARG A 179 3.11 -0.16 -1.69
C ARG A 179 4.03 -0.48 -0.52
N TYR A 180 5.08 0.32 -0.31
CA TYR A 180 6.04 0.04 0.76
C TYR A 180 5.46 0.30 2.14
N GLU A 181 4.66 1.35 2.30
CA GLU A 181 3.96 1.60 3.55
C GLU A 181 2.97 0.47 3.87
N ALA A 182 2.25 -0.07 2.88
CA ALA A 182 1.39 -1.24 3.08
C ALA A 182 2.18 -2.45 3.62
N ILE A 183 3.36 -2.71 3.05
CA ILE A 183 4.24 -3.81 3.52
C ILE A 183 4.71 -3.52 4.96
N LEU A 184 5.18 -2.30 5.25
CA LEU A 184 5.60 -1.91 6.58
C LEU A 184 4.46 -2.03 7.60
N ALA A 185 3.27 -1.57 7.26
CA ALA A 185 2.09 -1.66 8.12
C ALA A 185 1.71 -3.11 8.41
N VAL A 186 1.67 -3.98 7.38
CA VAL A 186 1.38 -5.42 7.57
C VAL A 186 2.44 -6.09 8.42
N LEU A 187 3.72 -5.85 8.16
CA LEU A 187 4.82 -6.41 8.94
C LEU A 187 4.80 -5.91 10.39
N SER A 188 4.54 -4.62 10.61
CA SER A 188 4.41 -4.06 11.95
C SER A 188 3.26 -4.72 12.71
N ILE A 189 2.09 -4.91 12.10
CA ILE A 189 0.97 -5.57 12.77
C ILE A 189 1.28 -7.05 13.04
N LEU A 190 1.84 -7.79 12.08
CA LEU A 190 2.09 -9.23 12.25
C LEU A 190 3.26 -9.54 13.19
N ILE A 191 4.39 -8.84 13.03
CA ILE A 191 5.62 -9.14 13.76
C ILE A 191 5.62 -8.47 15.14
N TRP A 192 5.12 -7.24 15.23
CA TRP A 192 5.16 -6.51 16.49
C TRP A 192 3.85 -6.65 17.26
N HIS A 193 2.74 -6.17 16.69
CA HIS A 193 1.46 -6.13 17.43
C HIS A 193 0.95 -7.53 17.81
N VAL A 194 0.80 -8.45 16.84
CA VAL A 194 0.31 -9.81 17.10
C VAL A 194 1.28 -10.59 17.99
N TRP A 195 2.59 -10.43 17.81
CA TRP A 195 3.57 -11.07 18.70
C TRP A 195 3.41 -10.60 20.14
N HIS A 196 3.39 -9.29 20.38
CA HIS A 196 3.32 -8.75 21.74
C HIS A 196 1.97 -9.03 22.40
N VAL A 197 0.86 -8.80 21.70
CA VAL A 197 -0.50 -8.80 22.28
C VAL A 197 -1.22 -10.14 22.19
N HIS A 198 -0.79 -11.05 21.31
CA HIS A 198 -1.47 -12.34 21.10
C HIS A 198 -0.57 -13.57 21.26
N ILE A 199 0.76 -13.44 21.19
CA ILE A 199 1.66 -14.60 21.30
C ILE A 199 2.44 -14.55 22.63
N LYS A 200 3.18 -13.48 22.86
CA LYS A 200 4.02 -13.29 24.06
C LYS A 200 3.16 -13.09 25.30
N HIS A 201 2.22 -12.15 25.23
CA HIS A 201 1.24 -11.86 26.27
C HIS A 201 -0.14 -12.07 25.66
N PHE A 202 -0.90 -13.06 26.11
CA PHE A 202 -2.21 -13.35 25.50
C PHE A 202 -3.30 -12.43 26.07
N ASN A 203 -3.22 -11.15 25.73
CA ASN A 203 -4.06 -10.10 26.28
C ASN A 203 -5.40 -10.01 25.53
N LYS A 204 -6.50 -10.39 26.21
CA LYS A 204 -7.86 -10.39 25.65
C LYS A 204 -8.62 -9.09 25.91
N SER A 205 -7.99 -8.10 26.52
CA SER A 205 -8.70 -6.93 27.06
C SER A 205 -9.42 -6.11 26.00
N ILE A 206 -8.91 -6.06 24.76
CA ILE A 206 -9.59 -5.39 23.65
C ILE A 206 -10.83 -6.14 23.15
N PHE A 207 -10.93 -7.44 23.40
CA PHE A 207 -12.09 -8.25 23.02
C PHE A 207 -13.11 -8.38 24.15
N THR A 208 -12.69 -8.42 25.41
CA THR A 208 -13.58 -8.59 26.57
C THR A 208 -13.89 -7.27 27.28
N GLY A 209 -13.04 -6.26 27.13
CA GLY A 209 -13.05 -5.00 27.88
C GLY A 209 -12.39 -5.10 29.25
N ARG A 210 -11.87 -6.27 29.64
CA ARG A 210 -11.37 -6.55 30.99
C ARG A 210 -9.95 -7.11 30.97
N ILE A 211 -9.18 -6.81 32.01
CA ILE A 211 -7.81 -7.26 32.21
C ILE A 211 -7.64 -7.82 33.61
N THR A 212 -6.82 -8.86 33.79
CA THR A 212 -6.59 -9.49 35.10
C THR A 212 -5.63 -8.68 35.96
N LEU A 213 -5.61 -8.95 37.27
CA LEU A 213 -4.68 -8.28 38.19
C LEU A 213 -3.21 -8.59 37.83
N GLU A 214 -2.91 -9.83 37.48
CA GLU A 214 -1.55 -10.27 37.13
C GLU A 214 -1.02 -9.53 35.89
N GLU A 215 -1.83 -9.43 34.83
CA GLU A 215 -1.48 -8.65 33.63
C GLU A 215 -1.32 -7.14 33.95
N MET A 216 -2.16 -6.59 34.83
CA MET A 216 -2.04 -5.20 35.28
C MET A 216 -0.76 -4.94 36.09
N GLU A 217 -0.32 -5.89 36.92
CA GLU A 217 0.92 -5.78 37.69
C GLU A 217 2.15 -5.85 36.78
N GLU A 218 2.13 -6.69 35.75
CA GLU A 218 3.25 -6.88 34.83
C GLU A 218 3.36 -5.74 33.80
N GLU A 219 2.26 -5.38 33.13
CA GLU A 219 2.28 -4.46 31.99
C GLU A 219 1.89 -3.01 32.35
N HIS A 220 1.11 -2.81 33.43
CA HIS A 220 0.48 -1.51 33.74
C HIS A 220 0.54 -1.14 35.23
N ALA A 221 1.68 -1.41 35.87
CA ALA A 221 1.86 -1.26 37.32
C ALA A 221 1.48 0.12 37.87
N LEU A 222 1.73 1.22 37.13
CA LEU A 222 1.33 2.56 37.60
C LEU A 222 -0.18 2.79 37.50
N GLU A 223 -0.85 2.25 36.49
CA GLU A 223 -2.32 2.35 36.42
C GLU A 223 -2.95 1.58 37.57
N LEU A 224 -2.43 0.39 37.87
CA LEU A 224 -2.90 -0.41 39.00
C LEU A 224 -2.74 0.34 40.33
N LYS A 225 -1.58 0.98 40.57
CA LYS A 225 -1.35 1.80 41.77
C LYS A 225 -2.36 2.93 41.90
N ARG A 226 -2.70 3.62 40.80
CA ARG A 226 -3.71 4.70 40.81
C ARG A 226 -5.13 4.18 41.02
N ILE A 227 -5.45 3.00 40.49
CA ILE A 227 -6.75 2.35 40.76
C ILE A 227 -6.84 1.98 42.25
N GLN A 228 -5.78 1.42 42.82
CA GLN A 228 -5.73 1.03 44.23
C GLN A 228 -5.72 2.24 45.18
N SER A 229 -5.11 3.36 44.80
CA SER A 229 -5.16 4.61 45.58
C SER A 229 -6.47 5.38 45.42
N GLY A 230 -7.36 4.96 44.50
CA GLY A 230 -8.62 5.63 44.21
C GLY A 230 -8.48 6.89 43.34
N GLU A 231 -7.29 7.17 42.80
CA GLU A 231 -7.03 8.28 41.87
C GLU A 231 -7.58 8.02 40.47
N TRP A 232 -7.79 6.76 40.09
CA TRP A 232 -8.26 6.36 38.77
C TRP A 232 -9.57 5.55 38.81
N PRO A 233 -10.55 5.85 37.93
CA PRO A 233 -10.54 6.90 36.90
C PRO A 233 -10.77 8.31 37.47
N PRO A 234 -10.22 9.37 36.84
CA PRO A 234 -10.45 10.73 37.30
C PRO A 234 -11.95 11.05 37.25
N PRO A 235 -12.47 11.82 38.24
CA PRO A 235 -13.87 12.15 38.32
C PRO A 235 -14.29 12.91 37.06
N LEU A 236 -15.48 12.59 36.54
CA LEU A 236 -16.04 13.32 35.42
C LEU A 236 -16.38 14.75 35.85
N PRO A 237 -16.23 15.75 34.96
CA PRO A 237 -16.71 17.10 35.25
C PRO A 237 -18.21 17.10 35.62
N PRO A 238 -18.67 18.09 36.41
CA PRO A 238 -20.09 18.24 36.76
C PRO A 238 -21.00 18.15 35.53
N ALA A 239 -22.19 17.58 35.69
CA ALA A 239 -23.10 17.32 34.56
C ALA A 239 -23.41 18.61 33.76
N ALA A 240 -23.60 19.75 34.44
CA ALA A 240 -23.84 21.04 33.80
C ALA A 240 -22.64 21.55 32.97
N GLU A 241 -21.41 21.25 33.38
CA GLU A 241 -20.20 21.61 32.62
C GLU A 241 -20.03 20.69 31.41
N ARG A 242 -20.25 19.38 31.57
CA ARG A 242 -20.25 18.43 30.46
C ARG A 242 -21.32 18.76 29.43
N TRP A 243 -22.52 19.12 29.87
CA TRP A 243 -23.61 19.53 28.99
C TRP A 243 -23.25 20.79 28.19
N ARG A 244 -22.76 21.84 28.84
CA ARG A 244 -22.30 23.07 28.17
C ARG A 244 -21.23 22.79 27.11
N ARG A 245 -20.24 21.95 27.45
CA ARG A 245 -19.20 21.55 26.49
C ARG A 245 -19.75 20.70 25.35
N ALA A 246 -20.65 19.76 25.64
CA ALA A 246 -21.28 18.92 24.63
C ALA A 246 -22.16 19.75 23.68
N MET A 247 -22.90 20.73 24.19
CA MET A 247 -23.70 21.65 23.37
C MET A 247 -22.85 22.46 22.38
N LEU A 248 -21.59 22.74 22.68
CA LEU A 248 -20.66 23.37 21.74
C LEU A 248 -19.98 22.33 20.83
N TYR A 249 -19.49 21.25 21.42
CA TYR A 249 -18.67 20.25 20.73
C TYR A 249 -19.49 19.45 19.71
N VAL A 250 -20.68 18.96 20.08
CA VAL A 250 -21.49 18.08 19.21
C VAL A 250 -21.90 18.76 17.90
N PRO A 251 -22.44 20.00 17.87
CA PRO A 251 -22.78 20.63 16.60
C PRO A 251 -21.53 20.99 15.79
N LEU A 252 -20.46 21.46 16.42
CA LEU A 252 -19.20 21.75 15.73
C LEU A 252 -18.58 20.48 15.11
N ALA A 253 -18.55 19.40 15.88
CA ALA A 253 -18.11 18.09 15.42
C ALA A 253 -19.01 17.56 14.31
N GLY A 254 -20.33 17.73 14.42
CA GLY A 254 -21.29 17.34 13.38
C GLY A 254 -21.09 18.10 12.07
N LEU A 255 -20.87 19.41 12.13
CA LEU A 255 -20.56 20.24 10.95
C LEU A 255 -19.21 19.86 10.33
N MET A 256 -18.18 19.66 11.16
CA MET A 256 -16.86 19.26 10.67
C MET A 256 -16.87 17.84 10.10
N ALA A 257 -17.59 16.90 10.73
CA ALA A 257 -17.79 15.55 10.22
C ALA A 257 -18.54 15.59 8.88
N LEU A 258 -19.62 16.36 8.78
CA LEU A 258 -20.35 16.54 7.53
C LEU A 258 -19.43 17.12 6.45
N PHE A 259 -18.62 18.14 6.77
CA PHE A 259 -17.63 18.69 5.84
C PHE A 259 -16.61 17.63 5.39
N MET A 260 -16.05 16.84 6.31
CA MET A 260 -15.12 15.75 5.97
C MET A 260 -15.78 14.66 5.13
N LEU A 261 -17.05 14.33 5.40
CA LEU A 261 -17.83 13.35 4.63
C LEU A 261 -18.18 13.87 3.23
N LEU A 262 -18.58 15.13 3.10
CA LEU A 262 -18.82 15.77 1.80
C LEU A 262 -17.53 15.90 1.00
N THR A 263 -16.43 16.25 1.67
CA THR A 263 -15.10 16.29 1.04
C THR A 263 -14.74 14.90 0.55
N THR A 264 -14.81 13.89 1.42
CA THR A 264 -14.62 12.46 1.09
C THR A 264 -15.48 12.09 -0.12
N TYR A 265 -16.79 12.31 -0.07
CA TYR A 265 -17.69 12.01 -1.18
C TYR A 265 -17.27 12.68 -2.50
N TYR A 266 -17.00 13.99 -2.48
CA TYR A 266 -16.56 14.74 -3.66
C TYR A 266 -15.21 14.23 -4.19
N VAL A 267 -14.25 14.01 -3.30
CA VAL A 267 -12.91 13.49 -3.55
C VAL A 267 -12.97 12.10 -4.15
N PHE A 268 -13.84 11.21 -3.67
CA PHE A 268 -14.01 9.85 -4.17
C PHE A 268 -14.90 9.73 -5.42
N THR A 269 -15.49 10.82 -5.94
CA THR A 269 -16.09 10.79 -7.28
C THR A 269 -15.01 10.67 -8.36
N GLU A 270 -15.01 9.54 -9.08
CA GLU A 270 -13.93 9.18 -10.01
C GLU A 270 -13.81 10.17 -11.18
N GLN A 271 -12.65 10.82 -11.29
CA GLN A 271 -12.19 11.46 -12.54
C GLN A 271 -11.06 10.62 -13.12
N THR A 272 -11.38 9.43 -13.62
CA THR A 272 -10.39 8.46 -14.13
C THR A 272 -10.17 8.55 -15.64
N ALA A 273 -11.05 9.23 -16.39
CA ALA A 273 -10.94 9.38 -17.83
C ALA A 273 -11.13 10.83 -18.29
N ILE A 274 -10.24 11.29 -19.17
CA ILE A 274 -10.48 12.47 -20.01
C ILE A 274 -11.58 12.08 -20.98
N THR A 275 -12.55 12.97 -21.24
CA THR A 275 -13.56 12.76 -22.29
C THR A 275 -12.83 12.47 -23.61
N THR A 276 -12.85 11.22 -24.05
CA THR A 276 -12.23 10.85 -25.33
C THR A 276 -13.09 11.44 -26.42
N VAL A 277 -12.52 12.38 -27.19
CA VAL A 277 -13.12 12.81 -28.45
C VAL A 277 -13.30 11.53 -29.28
N PRO A 278 -14.51 11.25 -29.82
CA PRO A 278 -14.68 10.09 -30.68
C PRO A 278 -13.64 10.16 -31.79
N PRO A 279 -12.99 9.03 -32.15
CA PRO A 279 -12.03 9.04 -33.24
C PRO A 279 -12.70 9.68 -34.44
N ALA A 280 -12.04 10.67 -35.05
CA ALA A 280 -12.53 11.25 -36.29
C ALA A 280 -12.88 10.07 -37.23
N PRO A 281 -14.05 10.10 -37.89
CA PRO A 281 -14.41 9.03 -38.80
C PRO A 281 -13.22 8.83 -39.74
N VAL A 282 -12.75 7.59 -39.84
CA VAL A 282 -11.65 7.22 -40.73
C VAL A 282 -12.12 7.58 -42.13
N GLU A 283 -11.80 8.80 -42.57
CA GLU A 283 -11.92 9.15 -43.98
C GLU A 283 -11.02 8.14 -44.68
N LYS A 284 -11.63 7.25 -45.46
CA LYS A 284 -10.88 6.27 -46.24
C LYS A 284 -9.87 7.08 -47.02
N ALA A 285 -8.57 6.90 -46.70
CA ALA A 285 -7.50 7.49 -47.49
C ALA A 285 -7.83 7.22 -48.96
N TYR A 286 -7.93 8.27 -49.76
CA TYR A 286 -8.21 8.14 -51.18
C TYR A 286 -7.06 7.34 -51.80
N LEU A 287 -7.28 6.05 -52.01
CA LEU A 287 -6.41 5.20 -52.80
C LEU A 287 -6.88 5.37 -54.25
N PRO A 288 -6.15 6.11 -55.10
CA PRO A 288 -6.51 6.17 -56.52
C PRO A 288 -6.53 4.74 -57.07
N ALA A 289 -7.59 4.38 -57.80
CA ALA A 289 -7.75 3.05 -58.40
C ALA A 289 -6.61 2.66 -59.36
N LYS A 290 -5.76 3.63 -59.71
CA LYS A 290 -4.54 3.44 -60.48
C LYS A 290 -3.43 4.28 -59.84
N PRO A 291 -2.34 3.67 -59.35
CA PRO A 291 -1.15 4.45 -58.98
C PRO A 291 -0.69 5.23 -60.22
N PRO A 292 -0.17 6.46 -60.06
CA PRO A 292 0.44 7.18 -61.18
C PRO A 292 1.47 6.27 -61.85
N GLY A 293 1.43 6.22 -63.18
CA GLY A 293 2.36 5.40 -63.95
C GLY A 293 3.79 5.75 -63.55
N LEU A 294 4.62 4.73 -63.30
CA LEU A 294 6.05 4.93 -63.07
C LEU A 294 6.61 5.79 -64.22
N PRO A 295 7.44 6.79 -63.93
CA PRO A 295 8.13 7.54 -64.98
C PRO A 295 8.88 6.55 -65.86
N THR A 296 8.78 6.72 -67.17
CA THR A 296 9.48 5.90 -68.15
C THR A 296 10.97 5.94 -67.83
N ALA A 297 11.57 4.78 -67.55
CA ALA A 297 12.99 4.68 -67.30
C ALA A 297 13.76 5.26 -68.49
N THR A 298 14.73 6.14 -68.21
CA THR A 298 15.72 6.57 -69.20
C THR A 298 16.44 5.32 -69.70
N PRO A 299 16.64 5.13 -71.03
CA PRO A 299 17.33 3.95 -71.53
C PRO A 299 18.73 3.85 -70.89
N ALA A 300 18.99 2.72 -70.24
CA ALA A 300 20.28 2.43 -69.64
C ALA A 300 21.33 2.25 -70.75
N PRO A 301 22.56 2.78 -70.59
CA PRO A 301 23.63 2.55 -71.54
C PRO A 301 23.99 1.07 -71.55
N GLU A 302 24.17 0.54 -72.76
CA GLU A 302 24.51 -0.85 -73.03
C GLU A 302 25.97 -1.10 -72.61
N MET A 303 26.18 -1.44 -71.34
CA MET A 303 27.46 -1.96 -70.87
C MET A 303 27.33 -3.47 -70.75
N ALA A 304 27.86 -4.17 -71.75
CA ALA A 304 28.00 -5.61 -71.76
C ALA A 304 28.91 -6.02 -70.59
N MET A 305 28.30 -6.52 -69.52
CA MET A 305 28.99 -7.26 -68.48
C MET A 305 28.37 -8.66 -68.46
N GLU A 306 29.10 -9.64 -68.97
CA GLU A 306 28.74 -11.05 -68.85
C GLU A 306 28.72 -11.42 -67.37
N ILE A 307 27.53 -11.49 -66.78
CA ILE A 307 27.32 -12.11 -65.48
C ILE A 307 27.37 -13.63 -65.73
N PRO A 308 28.29 -14.37 -65.10
CA PRO A 308 28.31 -15.82 -65.25
C PRO A 308 27.01 -16.39 -64.67
N LYS A 309 26.26 -17.13 -65.48
CA LYS A 309 25.07 -17.88 -65.04
C LYS A 309 25.50 -19.00 -64.10
N GLN A 310 25.70 -18.69 -62.82
CA GLN A 310 25.76 -19.72 -61.80
C GLN A 310 24.33 -20.20 -61.55
N ARG A 311 23.97 -21.30 -62.20
CA ARG A 311 22.69 -21.99 -62.05
C ARG A 311 22.60 -22.48 -60.60
N VAL A 312 21.77 -21.82 -59.79
CA VAL A 312 21.42 -22.29 -58.44
C VAL A 312 20.67 -23.61 -58.60
N LEU A 313 21.34 -24.72 -58.29
CA LEU A 313 20.83 -26.09 -58.45
C LEU A 313 20.09 -26.60 -57.20
N TYR A 314 19.79 -25.74 -56.24
CA TYR A 314 19.06 -26.14 -55.04
C TYR A 314 18.25 -24.95 -54.50
N ALA A 315 16.93 -25.07 -54.49
CA ALA A 315 16.08 -24.21 -53.68
C ALA A 315 16.09 -24.80 -52.26
N PRO A 316 16.66 -24.13 -51.25
CA PRO A 316 16.58 -24.65 -49.89
C PRO A 316 15.13 -24.64 -49.41
N GLU A 317 14.71 -25.72 -48.75
CA GLU A 317 13.41 -25.77 -48.07
C GLU A 317 13.31 -24.63 -47.04
N PRO A 318 12.10 -24.08 -46.82
CA PRO A 318 11.90 -23.02 -45.83
C PRO A 318 12.31 -23.56 -44.44
N MET A 319 13.36 -22.98 -43.86
CA MET A 319 13.75 -23.31 -42.50
C MET A 319 12.66 -22.85 -41.53
N PRO A 320 12.29 -23.67 -40.53
CA PRO A 320 11.36 -23.26 -39.50
C PRO A 320 11.92 -22.06 -38.73
N ILE A 321 11.08 -21.07 -38.49
CA ILE A 321 11.42 -19.87 -37.72
C ILE A 321 11.88 -20.33 -36.33
N SER A 322 13.19 -20.30 -36.09
CA SER A 322 13.73 -20.66 -34.80
C SER A 322 13.57 -19.50 -33.83
N SER A 323 12.82 -19.71 -32.76
CA SER A 323 12.86 -18.84 -31.58
C SER A 323 14.19 -19.06 -30.86
N HIS A 324 15.20 -18.23 -31.15
CA HIS A 324 16.49 -18.25 -30.44
C HIS A 324 16.69 -16.97 -29.60
N PRO A 325 17.39 -17.06 -28.46
CA PRO A 325 17.76 -15.91 -27.64
C PRO A 325 18.69 -14.95 -28.40
N VAL A 326 18.59 -13.67 -28.09
CA VAL A 326 18.86 -12.52 -28.98
C VAL A 326 20.34 -12.08 -29.04
N ASP A 327 21.27 -12.97 -28.71
CA ASP A 327 22.65 -12.56 -28.39
C ASP A 327 23.63 -12.89 -29.54
N GLU A 328 23.37 -13.95 -30.30
CA GLU A 328 24.25 -14.45 -31.38
C GLU A 328 23.74 -14.10 -32.78
N ALA A 329 22.46 -13.75 -32.92
CA ALA A 329 21.81 -13.47 -34.22
C ALA A 329 22.39 -12.26 -34.97
N TRP A 330 23.13 -11.39 -34.28
CA TRP A 330 23.75 -10.18 -34.84
C TRP A 330 25.18 -10.39 -35.37
N ALA A 331 25.78 -11.56 -35.16
CA ALA A 331 27.16 -11.82 -35.58
C ALA A 331 27.31 -12.01 -37.10
N GLU A 332 26.25 -12.45 -37.78
CA GLU A 332 26.27 -12.79 -39.20
C GLU A 332 25.07 -12.20 -39.95
N CYS A 333 24.98 -10.87 -40.02
CA CYS A 333 23.91 -10.18 -40.76
C CYS A 333 23.85 -10.67 -42.23
N SER A 334 24.98 -10.93 -42.88
CA SER A 334 25.01 -11.43 -44.25
C SER A 334 24.25 -12.75 -44.47
N ALA A 335 24.12 -13.59 -43.45
CA ALA A 335 23.42 -14.88 -43.56
C ALA A 335 21.92 -14.72 -43.84
N CYS A 336 21.30 -13.65 -43.31
CA CYS A 336 19.89 -13.33 -43.56
C CYS A 336 19.69 -12.25 -44.65
N HIS A 337 20.73 -11.48 -44.99
CA HIS A 337 20.64 -10.31 -45.87
C HIS A 337 21.18 -10.49 -47.29
N ALA A 338 22.01 -11.50 -47.56
CA ALA A 338 22.79 -11.58 -48.80
C ALA A 338 21.98 -11.44 -50.11
N PRO A 339 20.71 -11.87 -50.22
CA PRO A 339 19.96 -11.69 -51.47
C PRO A 339 18.98 -10.51 -51.48
N TYR A 340 18.60 -9.94 -50.33
CA TYR A 340 17.38 -9.12 -50.25
C TYR A 340 17.55 -7.75 -49.57
N GLY A 341 18.69 -7.44 -48.95
CA GLY A 341 18.98 -6.07 -48.50
C GLY A 341 18.18 -5.54 -47.31
N TYR A 342 17.27 -6.31 -46.69
CA TYR A 342 16.53 -5.92 -45.47
C TYR A 342 16.32 -7.11 -44.50
N ILE A 343 16.18 -6.82 -43.20
CA ILE A 343 15.85 -7.81 -42.15
C ILE A 343 14.34 -8.05 -42.16
N HIS A 344 13.92 -9.30 -42.19
CA HIS A 344 12.55 -9.68 -41.85
C HIS A 344 12.55 -10.42 -40.51
N PRO A 345 11.71 -10.05 -39.53
CA PRO A 345 10.76 -8.94 -39.52
C PRO A 345 11.36 -7.67 -38.88
N ALA A 346 11.76 -6.70 -39.70
CA ALA A 346 11.97 -5.32 -39.25
C ALA A 346 10.69 -4.48 -39.42
N PRO A 347 10.42 -3.50 -38.55
CA PRO A 347 9.31 -2.58 -38.74
C PRO A 347 9.54 -1.68 -39.98
N LEU A 348 8.45 -1.19 -40.57
CA LEU A 348 8.46 -0.48 -41.87
C LEU A 348 9.36 0.76 -41.90
N ASP A 349 9.62 1.36 -40.73
CA ASP A 349 10.51 2.49 -40.55
C ASP A 349 12.00 2.15 -40.72
N HIS A 350 12.36 0.86 -40.87
CA HIS A 350 13.74 0.39 -41.07
C HIS A 350 14.07 0.04 -42.52
N ALA A 351 13.11 0.15 -43.45
CA ALA A 351 13.25 -0.29 -44.84
C ALA A 351 14.34 0.46 -45.63
N ASP A 352 14.65 1.70 -45.25
CA ASP A 352 15.58 2.58 -45.96
C ASP A 352 16.99 2.60 -45.35
N TYR A 353 17.25 1.82 -44.28
CA TYR A 353 18.57 1.77 -43.65
C TYR A 353 19.44 0.65 -44.25
N GLU A 354 20.66 0.98 -44.63
CA GLU A 354 21.65 -0.02 -45.01
C GLU A 354 22.06 -0.88 -43.81
N ALA A 355 22.42 -2.14 -44.04
CA ALA A 355 22.84 -3.06 -42.99
C ALA A 355 24.04 -2.55 -42.15
N SER A 356 24.88 -1.70 -42.76
CA SER A 356 26.01 -1.03 -42.11
C SER A 356 25.59 0.02 -41.08
N ALA A 357 24.39 0.62 -41.22
CA ALA A 357 23.88 1.67 -40.34
C ALA A 357 23.29 1.10 -39.04
N CYS A 358 22.87 -0.17 -39.02
CA CYS A 358 22.20 -0.78 -37.87
C CYS A 358 23.06 -0.80 -36.59
N THR A 359 24.37 -1.05 -36.72
CA THR A 359 25.31 -1.08 -35.58
C THR A 359 25.52 0.29 -34.93
N THR A 360 25.14 1.38 -35.61
CA THR A 360 25.21 2.73 -35.05
C THR A 360 24.10 2.96 -34.02
N CYS A 361 22.90 2.41 -34.25
CA CYS A 361 21.74 2.54 -33.36
C CYS A 361 21.61 1.36 -32.39
N HIS A 362 22.13 0.20 -32.75
CA HIS A 362 22.15 -1.03 -31.95
C HIS A 362 23.60 -1.49 -31.70
N PRO A 363 24.32 -0.85 -30.77
CA PRO A 363 25.68 -1.25 -30.42
C PRO A 363 25.68 -2.65 -29.79
N PHE A 364 26.75 -3.40 -30.01
CA PHE A 364 26.89 -4.74 -29.46
C PHE A 364 26.85 -4.69 -27.92
N ALA A 365 26.21 -5.69 -27.30
CA ALA A 365 26.10 -5.78 -25.84
C ALA A 365 27.47 -5.74 -25.13
N LYS A 366 28.54 -6.16 -25.81
CA LYS A 366 29.93 -6.09 -25.31
C LYS A 366 30.50 -4.68 -25.21
N GLU A 367 29.96 -3.71 -25.97
CA GLU A 367 30.36 -2.29 -25.93
C GLU A 367 29.52 -1.47 -24.95
N VAL A 368 28.27 -1.89 -24.67
CA VAL A 368 27.40 -1.23 -23.68
C VAL A 368 27.84 -1.56 -22.24
N SER A 369 28.45 -2.72 -21.99
CA SER A 369 28.93 -3.11 -20.65
C SER A 369 30.24 -2.43 -20.21
N GLN A 370 30.86 -1.63 -21.08
CA GLN A 370 32.10 -0.90 -20.79
C GLN A 370 31.91 0.63 -20.69
N ARG A 371 30.67 1.12 -20.60
CA ARG A 371 30.34 2.54 -20.39
C ARG A 371 29.74 2.80 -19.01
#